data_AF-A0AAU5LYV7-F1
#
_entry.id   AF-A0AAU5LYV7-F1
#
_cell.length_a   1.000
_cell.length_b   1.000
_cell.length_c   1.000
_cell.angle_alpha   90.00
_cell.angle_beta   90.00
_cell.angle_gamma   90.00
#
_symmetry.space_group_name_H-M   'P 1'
#
loop_
_entity.id
_entity.type
_entity.pdbx_description
1 polymer ?
#
loop_
_entity_poly.entity_id
_entity_poly.type
_entity_poly.pdbx_seq_one_letter_code
_entity_poly.pdbx_strand_id
1 'polypeptide(L)'
;MNTPRIEVTVAAPVDAVWAALRDKDQIRHWHGWEYEGLEAEIDLIFFTAYTESTDDHTLEIQGGDRFELSPVEGGTRITLTRAPHSDNAEWEAYYDDITEGWITFVHQFKFALERHPGEARRTLFYAGTSESALAAPVDGEPGTSYEVELLGEVLRGRVWFRSEHQLGLTVDAWGDGLLILSHVPPSEAKPDGSSMAVLTFYAVDPAPTDARWTPYWMKGVEQR
;
A
#
# COMPACT_ATOMS: atom_id res chain seq x y z
N MET A 1 -8.75 21.14 -13.51
CA MET A 1 -9.16 19.74 -13.30
C MET A 1 -8.63 19.33 -11.95
N ASN A 2 -9.45 18.74 -11.09
CA ASN A 2 -9.03 18.34 -9.75
C ASN A 2 -8.43 16.93 -9.88
N THR A 3 -7.14 16.76 -9.59
CA THR A 3 -6.51 15.43 -9.57
C THR A 3 -6.79 14.74 -8.24
N PRO A 4 -6.80 13.39 -8.19
CA PRO A 4 -6.98 12.67 -6.94
C PRO A 4 -5.96 13.08 -5.88
N ARG A 5 -6.43 13.16 -4.64
CA ARG A 5 -5.62 13.54 -3.48
C ARG A 5 -5.82 12.50 -2.38
N ILE A 6 -4.72 11.90 -1.95
CA ILE A 6 -4.67 10.90 -0.89
C ILE A 6 -4.10 11.58 0.35
N GLU A 7 -4.85 11.56 1.46
CA GLU A 7 -4.43 12.20 2.71
C GLU A 7 -4.38 11.19 3.84
N VAL A 8 -3.24 11.14 4.53
CA VAL A 8 -3.04 10.28 5.70
C VAL A 8 -2.29 11.08 6.76
N THR A 9 -2.70 10.95 8.02
CA THR A 9 -1.96 11.53 9.15
C THR A 9 -1.12 10.45 9.83
N VAL A 10 0.18 10.70 9.95
CA VAL A 10 1.15 9.82 10.60
C VAL A 10 1.52 10.39 11.96
N ALA A 11 1.48 9.58 13.01
CA ALA A 11 1.83 9.91 14.38
C ALA A 11 3.36 9.94 14.58
N ALA A 12 4.05 10.69 13.73
CA ALA A 12 5.49 10.91 13.74
C ALA A 12 5.80 12.38 13.42
N PRO A 13 6.93 12.92 13.92
CA PRO A 13 7.35 14.28 13.61
C PRO A 13 7.72 14.42 12.12
N VAL A 14 7.55 15.62 11.56
CA VAL A 14 7.73 15.88 10.13
C VAL A 14 9.11 15.48 9.63
N ASP A 15 10.16 15.69 10.43
CA ASP A 15 11.53 15.32 10.09
C ASP A 15 11.70 13.81 9.90
N ALA A 16 11.03 12.99 10.72
CA ALA A 16 11.07 11.54 10.60
C ALA A 16 10.29 11.05 9.36
N VAL A 17 9.14 11.67 9.08
CA VAL A 17 8.35 11.40 7.88
C VAL A 17 9.13 11.81 6.63
N TRP A 18 9.80 12.96 6.65
CA TRP A 18 10.63 13.42 5.53
C TRP A 18 11.83 12.49 5.30
N ALA A 19 12.50 12.07 6.37
CA ALA A 19 13.59 11.09 6.27
C ALA A 19 13.10 9.78 5.64
N ALA A 20 11.95 9.25 6.08
CA ALA A 20 11.38 8.02 5.52
C ALA A 20 10.97 8.13 4.04
N LEU A 21 10.77 9.35 3.52
CA LEU A 21 10.46 9.63 2.12
C LEU A 21 11.71 9.83 1.25
N ARG A 22 12.88 10.13 1.84
CA ARG A 22 14.11 10.48 1.12
C ARG A 22 15.27 9.51 1.33
N ASP A 23 15.24 8.70 2.39
CA ASP A 23 16.23 7.68 2.68
C ASP A 23 15.85 6.37 1.98
N LYS A 24 16.70 5.89 1.06
CA LYS A 24 16.44 4.69 0.25
C LYS A 24 16.23 3.44 1.11
N ASP A 25 16.96 3.31 2.22
CA ASP A 25 16.81 2.15 3.12
C ASP A 25 15.48 2.22 3.87
N GLN A 26 15.04 3.41 4.26
CA GLN A 26 13.72 3.59 4.86
C GLN A 26 12.58 3.41 3.86
N ILE A 27 12.76 3.82 2.59
CA ILE A 27 11.75 3.62 1.53
C ILE A 27 11.46 2.13 1.31
N ARG A 28 12.49 1.27 1.37
CA ARG A 28 12.32 -0.19 1.29
C ARG A 28 11.41 -0.76 2.39
N HIS A 29 11.33 -0.08 3.53
CA HIS A 29 10.51 -0.52 4.65
C HIS A 29 9.01 -0.22 4.48
N TRP A 30 8.59 0.48 3.42
CA TRP A 30 7.16 0.76 3.20
C TRP A 30 6.70 0.75 1.75
N HIS A 31 7.57 1.02 0.78
CA HIS A 31 7.20 1.10 -0.63
C HIS A 31 7.23 -0.27 -1.31
N GLY A 32 6.23 -0.52 -2.17
CA GLY A 32 6.15 -1.73 -2.98
C GLY A 32 5.95 -3.02 -2.17
N TRP A 33 6.45 -4.11 -2.73
CA TRP A 33 6.56 -5.45 -2.14
C TRP A 33 7.91 -6.07 -2.56
N GLU A 34 8.29 -7.17 -1.92
CA GLU A 34 9.57 -7.84 -2.15
C GLU A 34 9.55 -8.56 -3.51
N TYR A 35 10.41 -8.10 -4.41
CA TYR A 35 10.76 -8.77 -5.66
C TYR A 35 12.14 -8.29 -6.12
N GLU A 36 12.75 -8.99 -7.08
CA GLU A 36 14.13 -8.72 -7.53
C GLU A 36 14.36 -7.29 -8.04
N GLY A 37 13.32 -6.65 -8.61
CA GLY A 37 13.42 -5.31 -9.20
C GLY A 37 13.06 -4.14 -8.28
N LEU A 38 12.66 -4.39 -7.01
CA LEU A 38 12.18 -3.34 -6.11
C LEU A 38 13.20 -2.20 -5.93
N GLU A 39 14.50 -2.53 -5.87
CA GLU A 39 15.54 -1.50 -5.74
C GLU A 39 15.57 -0.55 -6.94
N ALA A 40 15.49 -1.08 -8.15
CA ALA A 40 15.50 -0.29 -9.37
C ALA A 40 14.21 0.54 -9.50
N GLU A 41 13.07 0.00 -9.07
CA GLU A 41 11.80 0.72 -9.00
C GLU A 41 11.87 1.91 -8.04
N ILE A 42 12.44 1.73 -6.84
CA ILE A 42 12.65 2.82 -5.88
C ILE A 42 13.53 3.92 -6.49
N ASP A 43 14.62 3.56 -7.16
CA ASP A 43 15.49 4.53 -7.84
C ASP A 43 14.75 5.29 -8.94
N LEU A 44 13.96 4.59 -9.75
CA LEU A 44 13.20 5.17 -10.83
C LEU A 44 12.18 6.19 -10.31
N ILE A 45 11.40 5.82 -9.30
CA ILE A 45 10.30 6.62 -8.77
C ILE A 45 10.82 7.81 -7.96
N PHE A 46 11.73 7.58 -7.00
CA PHE A 46 12.08 8.58 -5.98
C PHE A 46 13.40 9.32 -6.22
N PHE A 47 14.24 8.87 -7.17
CA PHE A 47 15.61 9.39 -7.31
C PHE A 47 16.06 9.70 -8.74
N THR A 48 15.30 9.33 -9.78
CA THR A 48 15.72 9.56 -11.18
C THR A 48 15.29 10.93 -11.72
N ALA A 49 14.02 11.33 -11.50
CA ALA A 49 13.49 12.60 -11.98
C ALA A 49 12.55 13.19 -10.92
N TYR A 50 13.12 13.91 -9.96
CA TYR A 50 12.38 14.51 -8.86
C TYR A 50 12.72 15.99 -8.68
N THR A 51 11.79 16.73 -8.08
CA THR A 51 12.02 18.09 -7.57
C THR A 51 11.65 18.11 -6.09
N GLU A 52 12.52 18.65 -5.24
CA GLU A 52 12.28 18.74 -3.80
C GLU A 52 12.44 20.17 -3.27
N SER A 53 11.66 20.50 -2.24
CA SER A 53 11.87 21.66 -1.37
C SER A 53 11.90 21.15 0.07
N THR A 54 13.08 21.17 0.68
CA THR A 54 13.26 20.74 2.08
C THR A 54 12.58 21.71 3.03
N ASP A 55 12.65 23.02 2.77
CA ASP A 55 12.03 24.04 3.63
C ASP A 55 10.51 23.88 3.67
N ASP A 56 9.90 23.57 2.51
CA ASP A 56 8.44 23.39 2.40
C ASP A 56 7.99 21.93 2.62
N HIS A 57 8.92 20.98 2.81
CA HIS A 57 8.67 19.54 2.89
C HIS A 57 7.82 19.00 1.73
N THR A 58 8.21 19.35 0.50
CA THR A 58 7.52 18.91 -0.72
C THR A 58 8.44 18.13 -1.62
N LEU A 59 7.93 17.03 -2.19
CA LEU A 59 8.63 16.17 -3.14
C LEU A 59 7.71 15.87 -4.31
N GLU A 60 8.08 16.31 -5.50
CA GLU A 60 7.47 15.86 -6.75
C GLU A 60 8.35 14.77 -7.35
N ILE A 61 7.77 13.58 -7.56
CA ILE A 61 8.48 12.39 -8.02
C ILE A 61 8.29 12.16 -9.53
N GLN A 62 8.97 11.14 -10.05
CA GLN A 62 8.82 10.74 -11.44
C GLN A 62 7.34 10.45 -11.76
N GLY A 63 6.86 11.00 -12.87
CA GLY A 63 5.44 10.92 -13.26
C GLY A 63 4.60 12.12 -12.81
N GLY A 64 5.13 13.00 -11.94
CA GLY A 64 4.48 14.26 -11.54
C GLY A 64 3.57 14.14 -10.31
N ASP A 65 3.55 12.99 -9.64
CA ASP A 65 2.89 12.83 -8.35
C ASP A 65 3.63 13.65 -7.29
N ARG A 66 2.91 14.35 -6.42
CA ARG A 66 3.47 15.32 -5.48
C ARG A 66 3.11 14.99 -4.04
N PHE A 67 4.12 14.76 -3.22
CA PHE A 67 4.04 14.67 -1.77
C PHE A 67 4.21 16.05 -1.12
N GLU A 68 3.35 16.36 -0.16
CA GLU A 68 3.45 17.53 0.71
C GLU A 68 3.27 17.06 2.15
N LEU A 69 4.23 17.43 3.02
CA LEU A 69 4.17 17.10 4.43
C LEU A 69 3.85 18.36 5.23
N SER A 70 2.89 18.27 6.14
CA SER A 70 2.51 19.38 7.00
C SER A 70 2.43 18.93 8.46
N PRO A 71 3.14 19.58 9.39
CA PRO A 71 2.93 19.35 10.82
C PRO A 71 1.48 19.64 11.19
N VAL A 72 0.87 18.74 11.95
CA VAL A 72 -0.50 18.86 12.47
C VAL A 72 -0.53 18.41 13.93
N GLU A 73 -1.63 18.67 14.62
CA GLU A 73 -1.82 18.06 15.94
C GLU A 73 -1.81 16.54 15.82
N GLY A 74 -1.03 15.87 16.68
CA GLY A 74 -0.88 14.42 16.68
C GLY A 74 0.16 13.86 15.70
N GLY A 75 0.81 14.69 14.87
CA GLY A 75 1.93 14.24 14.02
C GLY A 75 2.07 15.04 12.72
N THR A 76 2.12 14.35 11.60
CA THR A 76 2.35 14.93 10.26
C THR A 76 1.29 14.45 9.29
N ARG A 77 0.66 15.38 8.57
CA ARG A 77 -0.21 15.05 7.45
C ARG A 77 0.63 14.86 6.21
N ILE A 78 0.51 13.70 5.59
CA ILE A 78 0.97 13.41 4.23
C ILE A 78 -0.18 13.72 3.29
N THR A 79 0.07 14.54 2.30
CA THR A 79 -0.79 14.72 1.14
C THR A 79 -0.04 14.25 -0.09
N LEU A 80 -0.57 13.24 -0.76
CA LEU A 80 -0.13 12.85 -2.09
C LEU A 80 -1.16 13.31 -3.12
N THR A 81 -0.76 14.21 -4.01
CA THR A 81 -1.58 14.68 -5.12
C THR A 81 -1.12 13.97 -6.39
N ARG A 82 -2.04 13.27 -7.07
CA ARG A 82 -1.72 12.61 -8.33
C ARG A 82 -1.43 13.62 -9.43
N ALA A 83 -0.52 13.25 -10.34
CA ALA A 83 -0.28 13.97 -11.58
C ALA A 83 -1.58 14.10 -12.40
N PRO A 84 -1.75 15.18 -13.18
CA PRO A 84 -2.84 15.27 -14.13
C PRO A 84 -2.85 14.10 -15.11
N HIS A 85 -4.04 13.74 -15.57
CA HIS A 85 -4.22 12.86 -16.71
C HIS A 85 -3.35 13.34 -17.89
N SER A 86 -2.73 12.39 -18.57
CA SER A 86 -1.91 12.59 -19.74
C SER A 86 -2.71 12.37 -21.02
N ASP A 87 -2.20 12.86 -22.15
CA ASP A 87 -2.78 12.54 -23.47
C ASP A 87 -2.41 11.12 -23.95
N ASN A 88 -1.72 10.32 -23.14
CA ASN A 88 -1.30 8.96 -23.50
C ASN A 88 -2.34 7.93 -23.03
N ALA A 89 -3.16 7.44 -23.96
CA ALA A 89 -4.22 6.48 -23.69
C ALA A 89 -3.76 5.17 -22.98
N GLU A 90 -2.52 4.73 -23.19
CA GLU A 90 -1.99 3.55 -22.50
C GLU A 90 -1.78 3.84 -21.01
N TRP A 91 -1.20 5.00 -20.67
CA TRP A 91 -1.03 5.43 -19.27
C TRP A 91 -2.37 5.73 -18.60
N GLU A 92 -3.30 6.31 -19.34
CA GLU A 92 -4.65 6.60 -18.86
C GLU A 92 -5.41 5.35 -18.41
N ALA A 93 -5.21 4.22 -19.10
CA ALA A 93 -5.84 2.95 -18.73
C ALA A 93 -5.40 2.42 -17.36
N TYR A 94 -4.23 2.86 -16.86
CA TYR A 94 -3.68 2.45 -15.56
C TYR A 94 -3.83 3.52 -14.47
N TYR A 95 -4.41 4.69 -14.77
CA TYR A 95 -4.40 5.82 -13.85
C TYR A 95 -5.05 5.51 -12.49
N ASP A 96 -6.20 4.83 -12.53
CA ASP A 96 -6.95 4.41 -11.34
C ASP A 96 -6.20 3.30 -10.59
N ASP A 97 -5.64 2.32 -11.30
CA ASP A 97 -4.83 1.25 -10.69
C ASP A 97 -3.60 1.81 -9.96
N ILE A 98 -2.94 2.82 -10.53
CA ILE A 98 -1.82 3.51 -9.88
C ILE A 98 -2.32 4.30 -8.66
N THR A 99 -3.54 4.86 -8.71
CA THR A 99 -4.11 5.59 -7.57
C THR A 99 -4.35 4.64 -6.40
N GLU A 100 -4.90 3.46 -6.68
CA GLU A 100 -5.08 2.41 -5.68
C GLU A 100 -3.73 1.91 -5.13
N GLY A 101 -2.72 1.73 -5.99
CA GLY A 101 -1.36 1.41 -5.55
C GLY A 101 -0.80 2.45 -4.56
N TRP A 102 -1.00 3.73 -4.85
CA TRP A 102 -0.58 4.80 -3.94
C TRP A 102 -1.31 4.81 -2.61
N ILE A 103 -2.62 4.53 -2.58
CA ILE A 103 -3.37 4.37 -1.32
C ILE A 103 -2.73 3.26 -0.48
N THR A 104 -2.45 2.10 -1.09
CA THR A 104 -1.74 1.00 -0.43
C THR A 104 -0.39 1.46 0.13
N PHE A 105 0.44 2.13 -0.68
CA PHE A 105 1.79 2.54 -0.26
C PHE A 105 1.79 3.60 0.84
N VAL A 106 0.91 4.59 0.79
CA VAL A 106 0.83 5.62 1.85
C VAL A 106 0.32 5.02 3.17
N HIS A 107 -0.57 4.01 3.12
CA HIS A 107 -0.97 3.30 4.33
C HIS A 107 0.12 2.37 4.90
N GLN A 108 0.94 1.74 4.04
CA GLN A 108 2.14 1.02 4.47
C GLN A 108 3.18 1.98 5.07
N PHE A 109 3.33 3.19 4.50
CA PHE A 109 4.19 4.25 5.02
C PHE A 109 3.79 4.62 6.45
N LYS A 110 2.51 4.96 6.67
CA LYS A 110 1.97 5.25 8.00
C LYS A 110 2.23 4.09 8.96
N PHE A 111 1.99 2.86 8.50
CA PHE A 111 2.13 1.67 9.32
C PHE A 111 3.57 1.44 9.79
N ALA A 112 4.52 1.50 8.87
CA ALA A 112 5.94 1.31 9.16
C ALA A 112 6.44 2.33 10.20
N LEU A 113 6.08 3.60 10.06
CA LEU A 113 6.53 4.64 11.01
C LEU A 113 5.87 4.57 12.39
N GLU A 114 4.60 4.16 12.46
CA GLU A 114 3.86 4.15 13.72
C GLU A 114 4.04 2.88 14.53
N ARG A 115 4.24 1.73 13.86
CA ARG A 115 4.30 0.42 14.51
C ARG A 115 5.71 -0.17 14.52
N HIS A 116 6.49 0.07 13.46
CA HIS A 116 7.75 -0.63 13.20
C HIS A 116 8.88 0.31 12.76
N PRO A 117 9.14 1.42 13.48
CA PRO A 117 10.06 2.46 13.02
C PRO A 117 11.48 1.92 12.84
N GLY A 118 11.96 1.92 11.60
CA GLY A 118 13.30 1.46 11.24
C GLY A 118 13.46 -0.06 11.15
N GLU A 119 12.40 -0.83 11.35
CA GLU A 119 12.44 -2.28 11.24
C GLU A 119 12.32 -2.73 9.78
N ALA A 120 13.08 -3.77 9.42
CA ALA A 120 12.96 -4.40 8.12
C ALA A 120 11.69 -5.25 8.05
N ARG A 121 11.01 -5.19 6.91
CA ARG A 121 9.80 -5.98 6.63
C ARG A 121 10.08 -7.09 5.62
N ARG A 122 9.24 -8.12 5.67
CA ARG A 122 9.07 -9.10 4.59
C ARG A 122 7.68 -8.93 3.99
N THR A 123 7.51 -9.21 2.71
CA THR A 123 6.17 -9.10 2.09
C THR A 123 5.85 -10.24 1.14
N LEU A 124 4.56 -10.52 1.02
CA LEU A 124 3.98 -11.37 -0.02
C LEU A 124 2.98 -10.55 -0.82
N PHE A 125 2.96 -10.76 -2.13
CA PHE A 125 2.05 -10.09 -3.05
C PHE A 125 1.28 -11.13 -3.87
N TYR A 126 -0.03 -10.95 -3.92
CA TYR A 126 -0.91 -11.74 -4.78
C TYR A 126 -1.78 -10.81 -5.61
N ALA A 127 -2.01 -11.19 -6.86
CA ALA A 127 -2.90 -10.48 -7.76
C ALA A 127 -3.78 -11.47 -8.53
N GLY A 128 -4.99 -11.04 -8.87
CA GLY A 128 -5.95 -11.80 -9.65
C GLY A 128 -7.07 -10.92 -10.20
N THR A 129 -8.11 -11.56 -10.71
CA THR A 129 -9.34 -10.88 -11.17
C THR A 129 -10.32 -10.68 -10.01
N SER A 130 -11.46 -10.03 -10.27
CA SER A 130 -12.54 -9.93 -9.30
C SER A 130 -13.09 -11.29 -8.83
N GLU A 131 -12.95 -12.36 -9.63
CA GLU A 131 -13.33 -13.72 -9.22
C GLU A 131 -12.41 -14.29 -8.15
N SER A 132 -11.16 -13.79 -8.09
CA SER A 132 -10.17 -14.15 -7.07
C SER A 132 -10.24 -13.23 -5.85
N ALA A 133 -11.26 -12.39 -5.75
CA ALA A 133 -11.37 -11.43 -4.66
C ALA A 133 -11.55 -12.14 -3.33
N LEU A 134 -10.55 -11.99 -2.46
CA LEU A 134 -10.64 -12.48 -1.10
C LEU A 134 -11.48 -11.51 -0.28
N ALA A 135 -12.73 -11.87 0.00
CA ALA A 135 -13.57 -11.11 0.92
C ALA A 135 -13.22 -11.47 2.37
N ALA A 136 -12.78 -10.48 3.15
CA ALA A 136 -12.69 -10.60 4.60
C ALA A 136 -13.99 -10.09 5.23
N PRO A 137 -14.79 -10.91 5.93
CA PRO A 137 -15.99 -10.48 6.64
C PRO A 137 -15.64 -9.71 7.92
N VAL A 138 -14.88 -8.63 7.78
CA VAL A 138 -14.48 -7.74 8.86
C VAL A 138 -15.21 -6.42 8.71
N ASP A 139 -16.12 -6.17 9.65
CA ASP A 139 -16.84 -4.91 9.78
C ASP A 139 -16.13 -3.95 10.74
N GLY A 140 -16.54 -2.68 10.70
CA GLY A 140 -16.10 -1.66 11.65
C GLY A 140 -15.13 -0.64 11.07
N GLU A 141 -14.95 0.42 11.85
CA GLU A 141 -14.10 1.56 11.55
C GLU A 141 -12.65 1.31 11.96
N PRO A 142 -11.67 2.06 11.42
CA PRO A 142 -10.28 2.00 11.85
C PRO A 142 -10.13 2.03 13.38
N GLY A 143 -9.28 1.14 13.91
CA GLY A 143 -9.07 0.89 15.34
C GLY A 143 -9.93 -0.23 15.95
N THR A 144 -11.02 -0.62 15.27
CA THR A 144 -11.90 -1.72 15.72
C THR A 144 -11.15 -3.05 15.70
N SER A 145 -11.25 -3.82 16.79
CA SER A 145 -10.68 -5.17 16.85
C SER A 145 -11.49 -6.17 16.02
N TYR A 146 -10.81 -7.11 15.37
CA TYR A 146 -11.46 -8.18 14.62
C TYR A 146 -10.85 -9.55 14.92
N GLU A 147 -11.62 -10.59 14.61
CA GLU A 147 -11.15 -11.97 14.51
C GLU A 147 -11.86 -12.63 13.32
N VAL A 148 -11.11 -13.23 12.40
CA VAL A 148 -11.67 -13.86 11.21
C VAL A 148 -10.81 -15.05 10.78
N GLU A 149 -11.42 -16.09 10.24
CA GLU A 149 -10.69 -17.18 9.58
C GLU A 149 -10.60 -16.91 8.07
N LEU A 150 -9.38 -16.83 7.54
CA LEU A 150 -9.10 -16.66 6.12
C LEU A 150 -8.10 -17.73 5.66
N LEU A 151 -8.47 -18.46 4.61
CA LEU A 151 -7.62 -19.49 3.99
C LEU A 151 -7.04 -20.50 5.00
N GLY A 152 -7.83 -20.87 6.01
CA GLY A 152 -7.44 -21.82 7.06
C GLY A 152 -6.55 -21.23 8.16
N GLU A 153 -6.43 -19.90 8.23
CA GLU A 153 -5.69 -19.18 9.26
C GLU A 153 -6.62 -18.23 10.03
N VAL A 154 -6.60 -18.29 11.35
CA VAL A 154 -7.34 -17.34 12.20
C VAL A 154 -6.50 -16.08 12.38
N LEU A 155 -6.94 -14.99 11.76
CA LEU A 155 -6.33 -13.67 11.87
C LEU A 155 -7.02 -12.86 12.98
N ARG A 156 -6.22 -12.17 13.77
CA ARG A 156 -6.64 -11.24 14.82
C ARG A 156 -5.84 -9.96 14.71
N GLY A 157 -6.48 -8.85 15.06
CA GLY A 157 -5.83 -7.54 15.13
C GLY A 157 -6.87 -6.44 15.07
N ARG A 158 -6.58 -5.36 14.34
CA ARG A 158 -7.46 -4.20 14.21
C ARG A 158 -7.61 -3.77 12.76
N VAL A 159 -8.77 -3.20 12.44
CA VAL A 159 -8.95 -2.48 11.18
C VAL A 159 -7.95 -1.31 11.15
N TRP A 160 -7.05 -1.30 10.18
CA TRP A 160 -6.04 -0.26 10.01
C TRP A 160 -6.57 0.93 9.20
N PHE A 161 -7.19 0.63 8.07
CA PHE A 161 -7.89 1.61 7.23
C PHE A 161 -8.95 0.94 6.38
N ARG A 162 -9.85 1.76 5.83
CA ARG A 162 -10.84 1.35 4.85
C ARG A 162 -10.98 2.45 3.80
N SER A 163 -10.99 2.07 2.53
CA SER A 163 -11.37 2.92 1.41
C SER A 163 -12.52 2.26 0.63
N GLU A 164 -12.92 2.84 -0.49
CA GLU A 164 -13.92 2.25 -1.38
C GLU A 164 -13.47 0.87 -1.91
N HIS A 165 -12.19 0.73 -2.24
CA HIS A 165 -11.64 -0.45 -2.90
C HIS A 165 -10.65 -1.23 -2.04
N GLN A 166 -10.33 -0.77 -0.82
CA GLN A 166 -9.31 -1.42 0.02
C GLN A 166 -9.73 -1.57 1.48
N LEU A 167 -9.26 -2.66 2.07
CA LEU A 167 -9.34 -2.94 3.51
C LEU A 167 -7.94 -3.27 4.02
N GLY A 168 -7.44 -2.48 4.97
CA GLY A 168 -6.22 -2.76 5.71
C GLY A 168 -6.51 -3.32 7.09
N LEU A 169 -5.84 -4.40 7.47
CA LEU A 169 -5.99 -5.10 8.75
C LEU A 169 -4.62 -5.35 9.37
N THR A 170 -4.41 -4.94 10.62
CA THR A 170 -3.21 -5.38 11.35
C THR A 170 -3.36 -6.85 11.73
N VAL A 171 -2.27 -7.62 11.70
CA VAL A 171 -2.30 -9.05 12.00
C VAL A 171 -1.28 -9.39 13.07
N ASP A 172 -1.77 -9.66 14.29
CA ASP A 172 -0.93 -9.88 15.47
C ASP A 172 0.09 -11.02 15.25
N ALA A 173 -0.35 -12.11 14.63
CA ALA A 173 0.45 -13.31 14.40
C ALA A 173 1.60 -13.13 13.39
N TRP A 174 1.60 -12.03 12.62
CA TRP A 174 2.62 -11.74 11.61
C TRP A 174 3.69 -10.76 12.13
N GLY A 175 3.87 -10.73 13.44
CA GLY A 175 4.73 -9.78 14.14
C GLY A 175 4.10 -8.40 14.19
N ASP A 176 2.80 -8.32 14.50
CA ASP A 176 1.99 -7.10 14.29
C ASP A 176 2.12 -6.63 12.83
N GLY A 177 1.88 -7.53 11.88
CA GLY A 177 1.99 -7.29 10.45
C GLY A 177 0.78 -6.53 9.87
N LEU A 178 0.74 -6.40 8.55
CA LEU A 178 -0.35 -5.72 7.84
C LEU A 178 -0.83 -6.57 6.66
N LEU A 179 -2.14 -6.83 6.61
CA LEU A 179 -2.84 -7.36 5.45
C LEU A 179 -3.57 -6.19 4.76
N ILE A 180 -3.34 -6.00 3.47
CA ILE A 180 -4.14 -5.12 2.62
C ILE A 180 -4.83 -5.97 1.56
N LEU A 181 -6.16 -5.93 1.53
CA LEU A 181 -6.97 -6.52 0.49
C LEU A 181 -7.52 -5.40 -0.38
N SER A 182 -7.31 -5.50 -1.69
CA SER A 182 -7.85 -4.57 -2.68
C SER A 182 -8.77 -5.30 -3.65
N HIS A 183 -9.85 -4.64 -4.03
CA HIS A 183 -10.80 -5.12 -5.01
C HIS A 183 -11.38 -3.97 -5.82
N VAL A 184 -11.22 -4.05 -7.13
CA VAL A 184 -11.90 -3.22 -8.11
C VAL A 184 -12.89 -4.11 -8.86
N PRO A 185 -14.19 -3.80 -8.88
CA PRO A 185 -15.18 -4.61 -9.58
C PRO A 185 -15.00 -4.51 -11.11
N PRO A 186 -15.57 -5.45 -11.88
CA PRO A 186 -15.61 -5.37 -13.33
C PRO A 186 -16.22 -4.06 -13.86
N SER A 187 -15.63 -3.50 -14.91
CA SER A 187 -16.08 -2.29 -15.60
C SER A 187 -15.84 -2.39 -17.11
N GLU A 188 -16.32 -1.43 -17.90
CA GLU A 188 -16.02 -1.39 -19.35
C GLU A 188 -14.51 -1.29 -19.63
N ALA A 189 -13.78 -0.51 -18.82
CA ALA A 189 -12.33 -0.38 -18.92
C ALA A 189 -11.58 -1.61 -18.38
N LYS A 190 -12.19 -2.35 -17.44
CA LYS A 190 -11.60 -3.52 -16.79
C LYS A 190 -12.61 -4.66 -16.68
N PRO A 191 -12.85 -5.42 -17.77
CA PRO A 191 -13.94 -6.41 -17.84
C PRO A 191 -13.85 -7.55 -16.80
N ASP A 192 -12.64 -7.87 -16.33
CA ASP A 192 -12.43 -8.90 -15.31
C ASP A 192 -12.29 -8.30 -13.89
N GLY A 193 -12.31 -6.97 -13.79
CA GLY A 193 -11.90 -6.21 -12.61
C GLY A 193 -10.50 -6.59 -12.12
N SER A 194 -10.21 -6.34 -10.83
CA SER A 194 -8.96 -6.80 -10.21
C SER A 194 -9.13 -7.09 -8.73
N SER A 195 -8.29 -7.98 -8.23
CA SER A 195 -8.06 -8.13 -6.80
C SER A 195 -6.58 -8.27 -6.51
N MET A 196 -6.17 -7.77 -5.34
CA MET A 196 -4.81 -7.85 -4.86
C MET A 196 -4.82 -8.12 -3.36
N ALA A 197 -3.80 -8.84 -2.88
CA ALA A 197 -3.46 -8.91 -1.47
C ALA A 197 -1.98 -8.59 -1.26
N VAL A 198 -1.69 -7.67 -0.34
CA VAL A 198 -0.34 -7.37 0.15
C VAL A 198 -0.27 -7.78 1.62
N LEU A 199 0.63 -8.69 1.94
CA LEU A 199 0.87 -9.14 3.31
C LEU A 199 2.25 -8.65 3.72
N THR A 200 2.33 -7.96 4.85
CA THR A 200 3.57 -7.45 5.44
C THR A 200 3.81 -8.12 6.78
N PHE A 201 5.04 -8.59 6.98
CA PHE A 201 5.48 -9.33 8.16
C PHE A 201 6.71 -8.65 8.79
N TYR A 202 6.81 -8.74 10.12
CA TYR A 202 7.96 -8.28 10.88
C TYR A 202 8.46 -9.39 11.80
N ALA A 203 9.77 -9.62 11.83
CA ALA A 203 10.42 -10.63 12.68
C ALA A 203 9.84 -12.06 12.61
N VAL A 204 9.06 -12.38 11.57
CA VAL A 204 8.38 -13.66 11.34
C VAL A 204 8.64 -14.11 9.90
N ASP A 205 8.84 -15.42 9.71
CA ASP A 205 9.01 -16.02 8.39
C ASP A 205 7.65 -16.09 7.66
N PRO A 206 7.51 -15.48 6.46
CA PRO A 206 6.28 -15.53 5.69
C PRO A 206 6.01 -16.88 5.02
N ALA A 207 7.00 -17.78 4.92
CA ALA A 207 6.88 -19.01 4.11
C ALA A 207 5.68 -19.92 4.48
N PRO A 208 5.33 -20.12 5.77
CA PRO A 208 4.14 -20.91 6.13
C PRO A 208 2.83 -20.25 5.67
N THR A 209 2.75 -18.92 5.74
CA THR A 209 1.59 -18.17 5.25
C THR A 209 1.54 -18.21 3.74
N ASP A 210 2.67 -18.06 3.05
CA ASP A 210 2.75 -18.16 1.60
C ASP A 210 2.22 -19.51 1.11
N ALA A 211 2.71 -20.62 1.67
CA ALA A 211 2.26 -21.96 1.32
C ALA A 211 0.74 -22.18 1.49
N ARG A 212 0.10 -21.46 2.43
CA ARG A 212 -1.37 -21.49 2.61
C ARG A 212 -2.11 -20.63 1.59
N TRP A 213 -1.55 -19.46 1.24
CA TRP A 213 -2.21 -18.47 0.40
C TRP A 213 -2.01 -18.72 -1.10
N THR A 214 -0.82 -19.19 -1.51
CA THR A 214 -0.49 -19.45 -2.92
C THR A 214 -1.55 -20.29 -3.66
N PRO A 215 -2.06 -21.42 -3.13
CA PRO A 215 -3.02 -22.26 -3.86
C PRO A 215 -4.36 -21.58 -4.15
N TYR A 216 -4.77 -20.60 -3.34
CA TYR A 216 -5.99 -19.82 -3.61
C TYR A 216 -5.77 -18.89 -4.80
N TRP A 217 -4.68 -18.13 -4.76
CA TRP A 217 -4.37 -17.12 -5.78
C TRP A 217 -3.91 -17.71 -7.12
N MET A 218 -3.27 -18.89 -7.11
CA MET A 218 -2.90 -19.60 -8.35
C MET A 218 -4.09 -20.23 -9.07
N LYS A 219 -5.16 -20.62 -8.38
CA LYS A 219 -6.38 -21.18 -9.02
C LYS A 219 -7.08 -20.19 -9.95
N GLY A 220 -6.90 -18.89 -9.71
CA GLY A 220 -7.39 -17.84 -10.61
C GLY A 220 -6.58 -17.70 -11.91
N VAL A 221 -5.38 -18.27 -11.98
CA VAL A 221 -4.49 -18.22 -13.16
C VAL A 221 -4.74 -19.40 -14.11
N GLU A 222 -5.17 -20.56 -13.61
CA GLU A 222 -5.40 -21.78 -14.40
C GLU A 222 -6.73 -21.84 -15.18
N GLN A 223 -7.61 -20.84 -15.06
CA GLN A 223 -8.87 -20.77 -15.82
C GLN A 223 -8.82 -19.86 -17.06
N ARG A 224 -7.62 -19.55 -17.58
CA ARG A 224 -7.44 -18.84 -18.87
C ARG A 224 -6.96 -19.79 -19.97
#